data_AF-A0A140DYU6-F1
#
_entry.id   AF-A0A140DYU6-F1
#
_cell.length_a   1.000
_cell.length_b   1.000
_cell.length_c   1.000
_cell.angle_alpha   90.00
_cell.angle_beta   90.00
_cell.angle_gamma   90.00
#
_symmetry.space_group_name_H-M   'P 1'
#
loop_
_entity.id
_entity.type
_entity.pdbx_description
1 polymer ?
#
loop_
_entity_poly.entity_id
_entity_poly.type
_entity_poly.pdbx_seq_one_letter_code
_entity_poly.pdbx_strand_id
1 'polypeptide(L)'
;MELVENKTFDQERALYGTRDLLVRHCQFDGPADGESALKECRDITVQDCFFNLRYPFWHDHNLTIAGCELTPLCRAALWYTEHAEIRDSKLHGIKAVRECGDIKISRCDILSPEFGWSTRGMQMEDTHVESEYFMMRSDHVYLDKVDFKGKYSFQYVQDMVIEHCVLDTKDAFWHAQNVIVRNSVVKGEYLAWYSDNVTFENCLIQGTQPLCYCTNLKLVNCRMGGCDLAFERSQVEATLSESPASIRNPLSGTITIPAETEVIRDIPGADGEIRVQAAE
;
A
#
# COMPACT_ATOMS: atom_id res chain seq x y z
N MET A 1 -24.51 -21.81 11.32
CA MET A 1 -24.42 -20.34 11.25
C MET A 1 -25.58 -19.74 12.03
N GLU A 2 -25.29 -19.14 13.18
CA GLU A 2 -26.23 -18.38 14.03
C GLU A 2 -26.41 -16.96 13.48
N LEU A 3 -27.54 -16.31 13.76
CA LEU A 3 -27.82 -14.93 13.36
C LEU A 3 -27.98 -14.02 14.58
N VAL A 4 -27.20 -12.94 14.61
CA VAL A 4 -27.35 -11.80 15.50
C VAL A 4 -27.71 -10.58 14.66
N GLU A 5 -28.88 -10.00 14.90
CA GLU A 5 -29.39 -8.93 14.06
C GLU A 5 -30.06 -7.80 14.85
N ASN A 6 -29.92 -6.56 14.39
CA ASN A 6 -30.62 -5.38 14.93
C ASN A 6 -30.36 -5.16 16.44
N LYS A 7 -29.12 -5.40 16.88
CA LYS A 7 -28.70 -5.22 18.27
C LYS A 7 -27.66 -4.12 18.42
N THR A 8 -27.65 -3.50 19.59
CA THR A 8 -26.57 -2.62 20.04
C THR A 8 -25.75 -3.33 21.10
N PHE A 9 -24.44 -3.23 20.99
CA PHE A 9 -23.45 -3.77 21.92
C PHE A 9 -22.53 -2.64 22.36
N ASP A 10 -22.45 -2.39 23.66
CA ASP A 10 -21.56 -1.37 24.22
C ASP A 10 -20.57 -1.93 25.25
N GLN A 11 -20.75 -3.19 25.64
CA GLN A 11 -19.93 -3.88 26.62
C GLN A 11 -18.60 -4.38 26.06
N GLU A 12 -17.62 -4.59 26.95
CA GLU A 12 -16.37 -5.27 26.62
C GLU A 12 -16.66 -6.69 26.10
N ARG A 13 -16.01 -7.08 24.98
CA ARG A 13 -16.00 -8.46 24.47
C ARG A 13 -17.38 -9.06 24.22
N ALA A 14 -18.29 -8.25 23.67
CA ALA A 14 -19.70 -8.58 23.47
C ALA A 14 -19.97 -9.94 22.79
N LEU A 15 -19.16 -10.33 21.81
CA LEU A 15 -19.28 -11.56 21.03
C LEU A 15 -17.99 -12.40 21.07
N TYR A 16 -17.20 -12.26 22.13
CA TYR A 16 -15.90 -12.88 22.25
C TYR A 16 -15.92 -14.40 22.09
N GLY A 17 -14.95 -14.93 21.33
CA GLY A 17 -14.75 -16.37 21.15
C GLY A 17 -15.85 -17.08 20.36
N THR A 18 -16.78 -16.33 19.76
CA THR A 18 -17.90 -16.92 19.01
C THR A 18 -17.44 -17.53 17.70
N ARG A 19 -18.25 -18.47 17.19
CA ARG A 19 -17.98 -19.19 15.94
C ARG A 19 -19.23 -19.33 15.10
N ASP A 20 -19.05 -19.43 13.78
CA ASP A 20 -20.13 -19.68 12.83
C ASP A 20 -21.28 -18.66 13.00
N LEU A 21 -20.96 -17.36 12.96
CA LEU A 21 -21.89 -16.29 13.30
C LEU A 21 -22.06 -15.29 12.16
N LEU A 22 -23.31 -14.97 11.84
CA LEU A 22 -23.69 -13.82 11.02
C LEU A 22 -24.17 -12.69 11.95
N VAL A 23 -23.48 -11.55 11.91
CA VAL A 23 -23.83 -10.32 12.61
C VAL A 23 -24.31 -9.30 11.58
N ARG A 24 -25.57 -8.89 11.64
CA ARG A 24 -26.17 -8.02 10.62
C ARG A 24 -26.92 -6.83 11.22
N HIS A 25 -26.78 -5.64 10.64
CA HIS A 25 -27.48 -4.43 11.11
C HIS A 25 -27.29 -4.14 12.60
N CYS A 26 -26.11 -4.44 13.14
CA CYS A 26 -25.76 -4.21 14.54
C CYS A 26 -24.93 -2.94 14.72
N GLN A 27 -24.98 -2.39 15.92
CA GLN A 27 -24.19 -1.24 16.34
C GLN A 27 -23.28 -1.64 17.50
N PHE A 28 -21.99 -1.34 17.39
CA PHE A 28 -21.02 -1.49 18.47
C PHE A 28 -20.65 -0.10 18.97
N ASP A 29 -21.47 0.42 19.86
CA ASP A 29 -21.45 1.80 20.35
C ASP A 29 -22.29 1.92 21.63
N GLY A 30 -21.89 2.82 22.54
CA GLY A 30 -22.68 3.14 23.73
C GLY A 30 -21.85 3.56 24.94
N PRO A 31 -22.53 3.96 26.03
CA PRO A 31 -21.91 4.60 27.19
C PRO A 31 -21.00 3.69 28.01
N ALA A 32 -21.12 2.35 27.87
CA ALA A 32 -20.22 1.43 28.55
C ALA A 32 -18.78 1.45 27.98
N ASP A 33 -18.57 2.04 26.80
CA ASP A 33 -17.26 2.26 26.18
C ASP A 33 -16.38 1.00 26.17
N GLY A 34 -17.00 -0.14 25.82
CA GLY A 34 -16.35 -1.42 25.70
C GLY A 34 -15.30 -1.47 24.58
N GLU A 35 -14.65 -2.61 24.45
CA GLU A 35 -13.66 -2.87 23.40
C GLU A 35 -13.62 -4.34 23.02
N SER A 36 -12.94 -4.66 21.92
CA SER A 36 -12.64 -6.05 21.52
C SER A 36 -13.89 -6.91 21.30
N ALA A 37 -14.93 -6.33 20.70
CA ALA A 37 -16.26 -6.92 20.61
C ALA A 37 -16.26 -8.33 19.97
N LEU A 38 -15.49 -8.53 18.89
CA LEU A 38 -15.38 -9.81 18.20
C LEU A 38 -13.99 -10.43 18.35
N LYS A 39 -13.32 -10.28 19.50
CA LYS A 39 -11.99 -10.88 19.69
C LYS A 39 -12.03 -12.41 19.76
N GLU A 40 -11.02 -13.06 19.17
CA GLU A 40 -10.76 -14.50 19.15
C GLU A 40 -11.88 -15.33 18.50
N CYS A 41 -12.53 -14.77 17.48
CA CYS A 41 -13.65 -15.41 16.80
C CYS A 41 -13.23 -16.21 15.56
N ARG A 42 -14.13 -17.06 15.06
CA ARG A 42 -13.90 -17.85 13.84
C ARG A 42 -15.14 -17.96 12.97
N ASP A 43 -14.98 -17.94 11.65
CA ASP A 43 -16.08 -18.17 10.70
C ASP A 43 -17.20 -17.13 10.93
N ILE A 44 -16.80 -15.85 10.93
CA ILE A 44 -17.67 -14.72 11.24
C ILE A 44 -17.96 -13.93 9.98
N THR A 45 -19.22 -13.61 9.76
CA THR A 45 -19.63 -12.63 8.76
C THR A 45 -20.30 -11.45 9.45
N VAL A 46 -19.82 -10.25 9.19
CA VAL A 46 -20.40 -9.00 9.64
C VAL A 46 -20.91 -8.21 8.44
N GLN A 47 -22.18 -7.82 8.47
CA GLN A 47 -22.87 -7.15 7.36
C GLN A 47 -23.62 -5.92 7.83
N ASP A 48 -23.39 -4.78 7.17
CA ASP A 48 -24.14 -3.54 7.38
C ASP A 48 -24.15 -3.09 8.86
N CYS A 49 -23.01 -3.27 9.52
CA CYS A 49 -22.80 -2.93 10.93
C CYS A 49 -22.01 -1.63 11.11
N PHE A 50 -22.27 -0.96 12.22
CA PHE A 50 -21.57 0.25 12.65
C PHE A 50 -20.67 -0.07 13.84
N PHE A 51 -19.37 0.25 13.73
CA PHE A 51 -18.38 0.06 14.79
C PHE A 51 -17.81 1.39 15.23
N ASN A 52 -18.05 1.73 16.49
CA ASN A 52 -17.61 2.98 17.10
C ASN A 52 -16.81 2.75 18.39
N LEU A 53 -16.47 1.50 18.69
CA LEU A 53 -15.70 1.07 19.85
C LEU A 53 -14.36 0.48 19.45
N ARG A 54 -13.42 0.50 20.39
CA ARG A 54 -12.02 0.16 20.13
C ARG A 54 -11.83 -1.32 19.82
N TYR A 55 -10.85 -1.59 18.96
CA TYR A 55 -10.30 -2.92 18.73
C TYR A 55 -11.30 -3.99 18.25
N PRO A 56 -12.21 -3.72 17.28
CA PRO A 56 -13.33 -4.61 17.00
C PRO A 56 -12.95 -6.08 16.70
N PHE A 57 -11.91 -6.30 15.89
CA PHE A 57 -11.54 -7.61 15.33
C PHE A 57 -10.09 -7.96 15.67
N TRP A 58 -9.88 -8.89 16.60
CA TRP A 58 -8.55 -9.22 17.11
C TRP A 58 -8.40 -10.73 17.23
N HIS A 59 -7.34 -11.30 16.66
CA HIS A 59 -7.11 -12.76 16.63
C HIS A 59 -8.24 -13.56 15.96
N ASP A 60 -8.86 -12.99 14.93
CA ASP A 60 -9.94 -13.66 14.22
C ASP A 60 -9.42 -14.55 13.09
N HIS A 61 -10.22 -15.53 12.69
CA HIS A 61 -9.89 -16.41 11.57
C HIS A 61 -11.13 -16.64 10.70
N ASN A 62 -10.99 -16.48 9.38
CA ASN A 62 -12.11 -16.56 8.43
C ASN A 62 -13.20 -15.52 8.75
N LEU A 63 -12.86 -14.24 8.53
CA LEU A 63 -13.69 -13.08 8.83
C LEU A 63 -14.15 -12.41 7.53
N THR A 64 -15.44 -12.14 7.40
CA THR A 64 -15.99 -11.29 6.34
C THR A 64 -16.58 -10.02 6.94
N ILE A 65 -16.18 -8.85 6.43
CA ILE A 65 -16.73 -7.54 6.78
C ILE A 65 -17.30 -6.92 5.49
N ALA A 66 -18.60 -6.66 5.45
CA ALA A 66 -19.25 -6.13 4.26
C ALA A 66 -20.23 -5.00 4.60
N GLY A 67 -20.16 -3.87 3.88
CA GLY A 67 -21.11 -2.76 4.09
C GLY A 67 -20.94 -2.04 5.44
N CYS A 68 -19.77 -2.16 6.09
CA CYS A 68 -19.57 -1.68 7.45
C CYS A 68 -18.91 -0.30 7.51
N GLU A 69 -19.17 0.41 8.61
CA GLU A 69 -18.47 1.64 8.96
C GLU A 69 -17.68 1.43 10.26
N LEU A 70 -16.36 1.51 10.17
CA LEU A 70 -15.44 1.47 11.33
C LEU A 70 -14.90 2.89 11.53
N THR A 71 -15.36 3.56 12.58
CA THR A 71 -15.07 4.98 12.82
C THR A 71 -13.64 5.19 13.35
N PRO A 72 -13.18 6.46 13.45
CA PRO A 72 -11.91 6.77 14.11
C PRO A 72 -11.78 6.24 15.54
N LEU A 73 -12.89 6.04 16.25
CA LEU A 73 -12.89 5.50 17.62
C LEU A 73 -12.49 4.03 17.69
N CYS A 74 -12.57 3.27 16.58
CA CYS A 74 -12.08 1.90 16.53
C CYS A 74 -10.59 1.76 16.85
N ARG A 75 -9.83 2.86 16.68
CA ARG A 75 -8.38 2.91 16.83
C ARG A 75 -7.67 1.88 15.96
N ALA A 76 -7.44 0.67 16.44
CA ALA A 76 -6.84 -0.43 15.68
C ALA A 76 -7.90 -1.45 15.25
N ALA A 77 -8.42 -1.30 14.03
CA ALA A 77 -9.59 -2.02 13.56
C ALA A 77 -9.41 -3.56 13.52
N LEU A 78 -8.32 -4.02 12.89
CA LEU A 78 -7.95 -5.43 12.76
C LEU A 78 -6.51 -5.64 13.26
N TRP A 79 -6.29 -6.67 14.08
CA TRP A 79 -4.96 -7.08 14.53
C TRP A 79 -4.85 -8.60 14.70
N TYR A 80 -3.77 -9.21 14.21
CA TYR A 80 -3.52 -10.66 14.31
C TYR A 80 -4.61 -11.54 13.69
N THR A 81 -5.37 -10.99 12.75
CA THR A 81 -6.46 -11.68 12.06
C THR A 81 -5.94 -12.33 10.79
N GLU A 82 -6.41 -13.54 10.51
CA GLU A 82 -6.05 -14.32 9.32
C GLU A 82 -7.26 -14.67 8.46
N HIS A 83 -7.06 -14.72 7.14
CA HIS A 83 -8.09 -15.04 6.16
C HIS A 83 -9.31 -14.13 6.30
N ALA A 84 -9.15 -12.83 6.02
CA ALA A 84 -10.26 -11.89 6.08
C ALA A 84 -10.58 -11.27 4.72
N GLU A 85 -11.87 -11.06 4.47
CA GLU A 85 -12.39 -10.30 3.35
C GLU A 85 -13.11 -9.06 3.87
N ILE A 86 -12.74 -7.89 3.36
CA ILE A 86 -13.35 -6.60 3.69
C ILE A 86 -13.83 -5.97 2.40
N ARG A 87 -15.12 -5.66 2.31
CA ARG A 87 -15.66 -5.04 1.10
C ARG A 87 -16.72 -3.99 1.38
N ASP A 88 -16.86 -3.05 0.47
CA ASP A 88 -17.94 -2.05 0.49
C ASP A 88 -17.98 -1.29 1.84
N SER A 89 -16.82 -1.01 2.44
CA SER A 89 -16.71 -0.59 3.85
C SER A 89 -15.81 0.63 4.04
N LYS A 90 -15.98 1.32 5.18
CA LYS A 90 -15.14 2.44 5.60
C LYS A 90 -14.26 2.06 6.79
N LEU A 91 -12.96 2.34 6.70
CA LEU A 91 -11.99 2.06 7.75
C LEU A 91 -11.26 3.34 8.12
N HIS A 92 -11.75 4.02 9.17
CA HIS A 92 -11.28 5.36 9.55
C HIS A 92 -10.49 5.38 10.87
N GLY A 93 -10.16 4.21 11.40
CA GLY A 93 -9.36 4.06 12.62
C GLY A 93 -7.93 4.58 12.46
N ILE A 94 -7.29 4.99 13.57
CA ILE A 94 -5.89 5.44 13.54
C ILE A 94 -4.90 4.36 13.03
N LYS A 95 -5.28 3.08 13.16
CA LYS A 95 -4.55 1.90 12.70
C LYS A 95 -5.51 0.88 12.11
N ALA A 96 -5.10 0.16 11.08
CA ALA A 96 -5.88 -0.99 10.63
C ALA A 96 -4.98 -2.04 9.95
N VAL A 97 -5.43 -3.30 10.03
CA VAL A 97 -4.78 -4.47 9.42
C VAL A 97 -3.32 -4.57 9.85
N ARG A 98 -3.10 -4.81 11.14
CA ARG A 98 -1.75 -4.94 11.69
C ARG A 98 -1.41 -6.39 12.00
N GLU A 99 -0.24 -6.83 11.54
CA GLU A 99 0.24 -8.20 11.77
C GLU A 99 -0.82 -9.25 11.35
N CYS A 100 -1.49 -8.99 10.23
CA CYS A 100 -2.54 -9.83 9.69
C CYS A 100 -2.01 -10.72 8.54
N GLY A 101 -2.74 -11.78 8.22
CA GLY A 101 -2.40 -12.71 7.14
C GLY A 101 -3.56 -12.94 6.17
N ASP A 102 -3.27 -12.98 4.88
CA ASP A 102 -4.22 -13.33 3.81
C ASP A 102 -5.50 -12.47 3.85
N ILE A 103 -5.32 -11.17 3.61
CA ILE A 103 -6.39 -10.17 3.71
C ILE A 103 -6.77 -9.69 2.31
N LYS A 104 -8.07 -9.68 2.02
CA LYS A 104 -8.64 -9.15 0.76
C LYS A 104 -9.49 -7.93 1.05
N ILE A 105 -9.25 -6.85 0.31
CA ILE A 105 -9.97 -5.58 0.46
C ILE A 105 -10.50 -5.13 -0.90
N SER A 106 -11.79 -4.76 -0.99
CA SER A 106 -12.33 -4.20 -2.23
C SER A 106 -13.41 -3.14 -2.02
N ARG A 107 -13.47 -2.11 -2.87
CA ARG A 107 -14.51 -1.07 -2.80
C ARG A 107 -14.60 -0.41 -1.43
N CYS A 108 -13.45 -0.13 -0.84
CA CYS A 108 -13.36 0.48 0.49
C CYS A 108 -12.89 1.93 0.41
N ASP A 109 -13.20 2.66 1.47
CA ASP A 109 -12.67 3.98 1.75
C ASP A 109 -11.86 3.92 3.05
N ILE A 110 -10.54 4.13 2.93
CA ILE A 110 -9.59 3.95 4.03
C ILE A 110 -8.96 5.29 4.37
N LEU A 111 -9.14 5.72 5.61
CA LEU A 111 -8.46 6.88 6.18
C LEU A 111 -7.77 6.44 7.46
N SER A 112 -6.49 6.08 7.35
CA SER A 112 -5.77 5.51 8.48
C SER A 112 -4.30 5.91 8.46
N PRO A 113 -3.82 6.68 9.45
CA PRO A 113 -2.41 7.05 9.58
C PRO A 113 -1.44 5.87 9.49
N GLU A 114 -1.76 4.71 10.06
CA GLU A 114 -0.95 3.48 9.95
C GLU A 114 -1.79 2.32 9.41
N PHE A 115 -1.50 1.83 8.20
CA PHE A 115 -2.31 0.79 7.59
C PHE A 115 -1.47 -0.37 7.04
N GLY A 116 -1.89 -1.60 7.32
CA GLY A 116 -1.32 -2.78 6.66
C GLY A 116 0.08 -3.15 7.14
N TRP A 117 0.49 -2.77 8.35
CA TRP A 117 1.86 -3.00 8.83
C TRP A 117 2.12 -4.48 9.14
N SER A 118 3.30 -4.97 8.76
CA SER A 118 3.74 -6.35 8.98
C SER A 118 2.70 -7.38 8.51
N THR A 119 2.03 -7.10 7.41
CA THR A 119 0.97 -7.94 6.87
C THR A 119 1.52 -8.83 5.76
N ARG A 120 1.07 -10.08 5.71
CA ARG A 120 1.41 -11.02 4.65
C ARG A 120 0.21 -11.34 3.78
N GLY A 121 0.38 -11.41 2.47
CA GLY A 121 -0.67 -11.91 1.56
C GLY A 121 -1.83 -10.93 1.39
N MET A 122 -1.53 -9.63 1.31
CA MET A 122 -2.54 -8.58 1.10
C MET A 122 -2.96 -8.52 -0.37
N GLN A 123 -4.27 -8.46 -0.62
CA GLN A 123 -4.86 -8.14 -1.92
C GLN A 123 -5.83 -6.96 -1.76
N MET A 124 -5.67 -5.91 -2.56
CA MET A 124 -6.54 -4.73 -2.51
C MET A 124 -6.93 -4.32 -3.93
N GLU A 125 -8.24 -4.17 -4.17
CA GLU A 125 -8.78 -3.75 -5.45
C GLU A 125 -9.76 -2.58 -5.31
N ASP A 126 -9.77 -1.63 -6.26
CA ASP A 126 -10.84 -0.63 -6.41
C ASP A 126 -11.13 0.11 -5.10
N THR A 127 -10.08 0.68 -4.50
CA THR A 127 -10.12 1.20 -3.12
C THR A 127 -9.42 2.54 -3.04
N HIS A 128 -10.01 3.48 -2.29
CA HIS A 128 -9.39 4.76 -1.94
C HIS A 128 -8.67 4.65 -0.60
N VAL A 129 -7.43 5.15 -0.54
CA VAL A 129 -6.60 5.08 0.67
C VAL A 129 -5.89 6.39 0.94
N GLU A 130 -6.08 6.93 2.14
CA GLU A 130 -5.27 8.00 2.72
C GLU A 130 -4.51 7.50 3.94
N SER A 131 -3.17 7.50 3.88
CA SER A 131 -2.33 6.96 4.96
C SER A 131 -0.97 7.63 5.07
N GLU A 132 -0.51 7.89 6.31
CA GLU A 132 0.84 8.40 6.52
C GLU A 132 1.89 7.30 6.36
N TYR A 133 1.63 6.11 6.92
CA TYR A 133 2.48 4.92 6.79
C TYR A 133 1.66 3.73 6.28
N PHE A 134 1.92 3.34 5.03
CA PHE A 134 1.16 2.32 4.33
C PHE A 134 2.02 1.09 4.04
N MET A 135 1.56 -0.10 4.41
CA MET A 135 2.20 -1.40 4.13
C MET A 135 3.66 -1.51 4.59
N MET A 136 3.99 -0.93 5.76
CA MET A 136 5.33 -1.01 6.33
C MET A 136 5.68 -2.47 6.68
N ARG A 137 6.81 -2.98 6.18
CA ARG A 137 7.34 -4.34 6.44
C ARG A 137 6.38 -5.47 6.05
N SER A 138 5.58 -5.25 5.03
CA SER A 138 4.64 -6.26 4.52
C SER A 138 5.28 -7.09 3.41
N ASP A 139 4.75 -8.30 3.20
CA ASP A 139 5.21 -9.19 2.14
C ASP A 139 4.06 -9.84 1.38
N HIS A 140 4.29 -10.19 0.11
CA HIS A 140 3.27 -10.74 -0.79
C HIS A 140 2.05 -9.81 -0.91
N VAL A 141 2.27 -8.62 -1.46
CA VAL A 141 1.24 -7.57 -1.59
C VAL A 141 0.83 -7.40 -3.05
N TYR A 142 -0.48 -7.41 -3.32
CA TYR A 142 -1.07 -7.11 -4.62
C TYR A 142 -2.05 -5.94 -4.52
N LEU A 143 -1.83 -4.89 -5.33
CA LEU A 143 -2.73 -3.75 -5.44
C LEU A 143 -3.18 -3.60 -6.90
N ASP A 144 -4.49 -3.47 -7.13
CA ASP A 144 -5.06 -3.14 -8.45
C ASP A 144 -6.10 -2.02 -8.34
N LYS A 145 -6.04 -1.00 -9.20
CA LYS A 145 -6.99 0.13 -9.18
C LYS A 145 -7.12 0.81 -7.81
N VAL A 146 -6.00 0.97 -7.11
CA VAL A 146 -5.94 1.73 -5.84
C VAL A 146 -5.60 3.19 -6.12
N ASP A 147 -6.42 4.10 -5.59
CA ASP A 147 -6.11 5.53 -5.50
C ASP A 147 -5.55 5.82 -4.11
N PHE A 148 -4.27 6.16 -4.04
CA PHE A 148 -3.52 6.30 -2.80
C PHE A 148 -2.98 7.72 -2.64
N LYS A 149 -3.20 8.28 -1.44
CA LYS A 149 -2.55 9.50 -0.99
C LYS A 149 -1.83 9.30 0.34
N GLY A 150 -0.57 9.71 0.45
CA GLY A 150 0.18 9.47 1.68
C GLY A 150 1.56 10.10 1.78
N LYS A 151 2.37 9.58 2.70
CA LYS A 151 3.75 10.08 2.90
C LYS A 151 4.83 9.01 2.88
N TYR A 152 4.71 7.93 3.64
CA TYR A 152 5.76 6.96 3.85
C TYR A 152 5.23 5.57 3.49
N SER A 153 5.11 5.32 2.18
CA SER A 153 4.46 4.11 1.67
C SER A 153 5.48 3.01 1.36
N PHE A 154 5.10 1.76 1.62
CA PHE A 154 5.84 0.56 1.22
C PHE A 154 7.28 0.46 1.74
N GLN A 155 7.56 1.02 2.92
CA GLN A 155 8.89 0.91 3.52
C GLN A 155 9.17 -0.55 3.92
N TYR A 156 10.31 -1.07 3.46
CA TYR A 156 10.76 -2.45 3.72
C TYR A 156 9.79 -3.52 3.20
N VAL A 157 9.02 -3.22 2.14
CA VAL A 157 8.11 -4.20 1.52
C VAL A 157 8.91 -5.24 0.73
N GLN A 158 8.42 -6.47 0.70
CA GLN A 158 8.99 -7.56 -0.11
C GLN A 158 7.92 -8.23 -0.97
N ASP A 159 8.27 -8.61 -2.19
CA ASP A 159 7.39 -9.36 -3.11
C ASP A 159 6.05 -8.66 -3.34
N MET A 160 6.09 -7.53 -4.07
CA MET A 160 4.94 -6.67 -4.28
C MET A 160 4.64 -6.46 -5.77
N VAL A 161 3.35 -6.46 -6.11
CA VAL A 161 2.85 -6.12 -7.45
C VAL A 161 1.78 -5.04 -7.34
N ILE A 162 1.92 -3.98 -8.15
CA ILE A 162 0.98 -2.85 -8.24
C ILE A 162 0.56 -2.66 -9.69
N GLU A 163 -0.73 -2.59 -9.95
CA GLU A 163 -1.29 -2.43 -11.29
C GLU A 163 -2.42 -1.38 -11.31
N HIS A 164 -2.45 -0.54 -12.36
CA HIS A 164 -3.52 0.44 -12.58
C HIS A 164 -3.77 1.42 -11.40
N CYS A 165 -2.73 1.75 -10.65
CA CYS A 165 -2.84 2.59 -9.46
C CYS A 165 -2.48 4.06 -9.74
N VAL A 166 -2.98 4.93 -8.87
CA VAL A 166 -2.47 6.29 -8.70
C VAL A 166 -1.88 6.39 -7.31
N LEU A 167 -0.58 6.67 -7.22
CA LEU A 167 0.13 6.85 -5.97
C LEU A 167 0.58 8.31 -5.87
N ASP A 168 -0.07 9.08 -5.00
CA ASP A 168 0.32 10.45 -4.63
C ASP A 168 0.95 10.40 -3.23
N THR A 169 2.27 10.31 -3.18
CA THR A 169 2.98 10.06 -1.94
C THR A 169 4.18 10.97 -1.80
N LYS A 170 4.72 11.09 -0.59
CA LYS A 170 6.03 11.70 -0.42
C LYS A 170 7.07 10.63 -0.78
N ASP A 171 7.48 9.81 0.17
CA ASP A 171 8.42 8.72 0.03
C ASP A 171 7.69 7.40 -0.27
N ALA A 172 8.23 6.59 -1.19
CA ALA A 172 7.69 5.26 -1.49
C ALA A 172 8.80 4.23 -1.75
N PHE A 173 8.55 2.99 -1.35
CA PHE A 173 9.44 1.83 -1.58
C PHE A 173 10.84 2.00 -0.99
N TRP A 174 10.98 2.62 0.17
CA TRP A 174 12.28 2.71 0.81
C TRP A 174 12.74 1.32 1.26
N HIS A 175 13.95 0.87 0.87
CA HIS A 175 14.46 -0.48 1.14
C HIS A 175 13.52 -1.60 0.65
N ALA A 176 12.82 -1.41 -0.45
CA ALA A 176 11.94 -2.44 -1.00
C ALA A 176 12.72 -3.53 -1.75
N GLN A 177 12.15 -4.73 -1.81
CA GLN A 177 12.73 -5.84 -2.56
C GLN A 177 11.67 -6.54 -3.43
N ASN A 178 12.02 -6.89 -4.67
CA ASN A 178 11.15 -7.63 -5.59
C ASN A 178 9.80 -6.93 -5.81
N VAL A 179 9.85 -5.69 -6.32
CA VAL A 179 8.65 -4.89 -6.58
C VAL A 179 8.43 -4.75 -8.07
N ILE A 180 7.19 -4.96 -8.52
CA ILE A 180 6.79 -4.67 -9.90
C ILE A 180 5.61 -3.69 -9.89
N VAL A 181 5.74 -2.59 -10.61
CA VAL A 181 4.70 -1.57 -10.77
C VAL A 181 4.36 -1.44 -12.25
N ARG A 182 3.09 -1.59 -12.62
CA ARG A 182 2.63 -1.55 -14.01
C ARG A 182 1.49 -0.57 -14.21
N ASN A 183 1.47 0.06 -15.39
CA ASN A 183 0.33 0.87 -15.87
C ASN A 183 -0.18 1.90 -14.84
N SER A 184 0.74 2.48 -14.06
CA SER A 184 0.42 3.27 -12.88
C SER A 184 1.02 4.68 -12.96
N VAL A 185 0.45 5.60 -12.19
CA VAL A 185 1.00 6.94 -11.97
C VAL A 185 1.61 6.97 -10.58
N VAL A 186 2.88 7.36 -10.48
CA VAL A 186 3.61 7.49 -9.21
C VAL A 186 4.14 8.91 -9.10
N LYS A 187 3.59 9.66 -8.16
CA LYS A 187 4.01 11.02 -7.82
C LYS A 187 4.62 10.98 -6.44
N GLY A 188 5.86 11.42 -6.32
CA GLY A 188 6.49 11.57 -5.03
C GLY A 188 7.95 11.97 -5.04
N GLU A 189 8.46 12.20 -3.84
CA GLU A 189 9.84 12.52 -3.55
C GLU A 189 10.58 11.24 -3.13
N TYR A 190 11.84 11.07 -3.51
CA TYR A 190 12.65 9.97 -2.98
C TYR A 190 12.11 8.55 -3.27
N LEU A 191 11.56 8.34 -4.47
CA LEU A 191 11.00 7.05 -4.89
C LEU A 191 12.05 5.92 -4.90
N ALA A 192 11.72 4.76 -4.33
CA ALA A 192 12.49 3.52 -4.36
C ALA A 192 13.93 3.56 -3.81
N TRP A 193 14.22 4.51 -2.93
CA TRP A 193 15.57 4.64 -2.35
C TRP A 193 16.05 3.34 -1.71
N TYR A 194 17.28 2.95 -2.03
CA TYR A 194 17.95 1.75 -1.50
C TYR A 194 17.24 0.42 -1.78
N SER A 195 16.45 0.35 -2.86
CA SER A 195 15.71 -0.86 -3.22
C SER A 195 16.52 -1.80 -4.10
N ASP A 196 16.15 -3.07 -4.04
CA ASP A 196 16.72 -4.12 -4.89
C ASP A 196 15.63 -4.82 -5.72
N ASN A 197 15.93 -5.05 -7.00
CA ASN A 197 15.04 -5.75 -7.93
C ASN A 197 13.65 -5.09 -8.03
N VAL A 198 13.64 -3.83 -8.46
CA VAL A 198 12.42 -3.05 -8.70
C VAL A 198 12.22 -2.84 -10.19
N THR A 199 11.03 -3.15 -10.70
CA THR A 199 10.65 -2.98 -12.10
C THR A 199 9.44 -2.06 -12.24
N PHE A 200 9.55 -1.07 -13.12
CA PHE A 200 8.42 -0.24 -13.56
C PHE A 200 8.11 -0.50 -15.04
N GLU A 201 6.85 -0.69 -15.39
CA GLU A 201 6.40 -0.96 -16.76
C GLU A 201 5.21 -0.06 -17.13
N ASN A 202 5.34 0.73 -18.19
CA ASN A 202 4.28 1.64 -18.67
C ASN A 202 3.80 2.64 -17.60
N CYS A 203 4.70 3.12 -16.75
CA CYS A 203 4.37 4.04 -15.66
C CYS A 203 4.64 5.50 -16.03
N LEU A 204 3.88 6.41 -15.43
CA LEU A 204 4.25 7.83 -15.32
C LEU A 204 4.84 8.06 -13.93
N ILE A 205 6.09 8.52 -13.87
CA ILE A 205 6.80 8.84 -12.64
C ILE A 205 7.03 10.35 -12.60
N GLN A 206 6.74 10.98 -11.47
CA GLN A 206 6.91 12.42 -11.27
C GLN A 206 7.46 12.73 -9.88
N GLY A 207 8.30 13.76 -9.79
CA GLY A 207 8.83 14.28 -8.52
C GLY A 207 10.35 14.23 -8.42
N THR A 208 10.89 14.61 -7.25
CA THR A 208 12.34 14.86 -7.07
C THR A 208 13.10 13.64 -6.60
N GLN A 209 14.33 13.49 -7.10
CA GLN A 209 15.29 12.45 -6.70
C GLN A 209 14.70 11.02 -6.72
N PRO A 210 14.01 10.59 -7.79
CA PRO A 210 13.50 9.24 -7.84
C PRO A 210 14.61 8.24 -8.16
N LEU A 211 14.44 7.03 -7.65
CA LEU A 211 15.17 5.82 -8.04
C LEU A 211 16.66 5.85 -7.73
N CYS A 212 17.04 6.45 -6.60
CA CYS A 212 18.42 6.54 -6.15
C CYS A 212 18.83 5.31 -5.32
N TYR A 213 20.13 4.97 -5.35
CA TYR A 213 20.75 3.90 -4.59
C TYR A 213 20.16 2.51 -4.86
N CYS A 214 19.54 2.31 -6.03
CA CYS A 214 18.89 1.05 -6.40
C CYS A 214 19.88 0.04 -6.99
N THR A 215 19.63 -1.25 -6.75
CA THR A 215 20.26 -2.36 -7.47
C THR A 215 19.23 -3.13 -8.28
N ASN A 216 19.62 -3.67 -9.44
CA ASN A 216 18.71 -4.40 -10.33
C ASN A 216 17.44 -3.60 -10.70
N LEU A 217 17.58 -2.29 -10.93
CA LEU A 217 16.46 -1.42 -11.28
C LEU A 217 16.13 -1.54 -12.78
N LYS A 218 14.86 -1.75 -13.10
CA LYS A 218 14.40 -1.85 -14.49
C LYS A 218 13.23 -0.91 -14.78
N LEU A 219 13.30 -0.19 -15.89
CA LEU A 219 12.22 0.66 -16.39
C LEU A 219 11.93 0.33 -17.84
N VAL A 220 10.67 0.00 -18.16
CA VAL A 220 10.22 -0.31 -19.51
C VAL A 220 9.09 0.64 -19.89
N ASN A 221 9.30 1.42 -20.95
CA ASN A 221 8.30 2.33 -21.51
C ASN A 221 7.72 3.30 -20.44
N CYS A 222 8.57 3.81 -19.56
CA CYS A 222 8.16 4.75 -18.52
C CYS A 222 8.35 6.19 -18.99
N ARG A 223 7.48 7.08 -18.52
CA ARG A 223 7.63 8.53 -18.66
C ARG A 223 8.09 9.11 -17.34
N MET A 224 9.16 9.90 -17.34
CA MET A 224 9.69 10.55 -16.14
C MET A 224 9.49 12.07 -16.20
N GLY A 225 8.23 12.50 -16.19
CA GLY A 225 7.86 13.90 -16.41
C GLY A 225 8.30 14.81 -15.25
N GLY A 226 9.26 15.69 -15.51
CA GLY A 226 9.74 16.68 -14.54
C GLY A 226 10.59 16.11 -13.40
N CYS A 227 11.08 14.87 -13.53
CA CYS A 227 11.92 14.27 -12.51
C CYS A 227 13.33 14.85 -12.52
N ASP A 228 13.79 15.42 -11.40
CA ASP A 228 15.17 15.88 -11.25
C ASP A 228 16.01 14.88 -10.43
N LEU A 229 17.34 14.97 -10.61
CA LEU A 229 18.35 14.26 -9.82
C LEU A 229 18.11 12.73 -9.76
N ALA A 230 17.57 12.16 -10.83
CA ALA A 230 17.17 10.77 -10.87
C ALA A 230 18.39 9.83 -10.95
N PHE A 231 18.23 8.60 -10.42
CA PHE A 231 19.17 7.48 -10.55
C PHE A 231 20.50 7.61 -9.80
N GLU A 232 20.60 8.51 -8.82
CA GLU A 232 21.86 8.70 -8.08
C GLU A 232 22.35 7.38 -7.49
N ARG A 233 23.55 6.97 -7.88
CA ARG A 233 24.23 5.76 -7.40
C ARG A 233 23.46 4.46 -7.66
N SER A 234 22.64 4.41 -8.71
CA SER A 234 21.85 3.21 -9.07
C SER A 234 22.50 2.35 -10.16
N GLN A 235 22.20 1.05 -10.15
CA GLN A 235 22.42 0.10 -11.25
C GLN A 235 21.11 -0.06 -12.01
N VAL A 236 21.04 0.39 -13.26
CA VAL A 236 19.76 0.64 -13.94
C VAL A 236 19.74 0.17 -15.39
N GLU A 237 18.67 -0.50 -15.77
CA GLU A 237 18.30 -0.77 -17.17
C GLU A 237 16.97 -0.09 -17.48
N ALA A 238 17.02 1.04 -18.19
CA ALA A 238 15.87 1.88 -18.45
C ALA A 238 15.69 2.18 -19.95
N THR A 239 14.46 2.05 -20.43
CA THR A 239 13.99 2.62 -21.69
C THR A 239 12.82 3.54 -21.42
N LEU A 240 13.04 4.84 -21.60
CA LEU A 240 12.06 5.88 -21.29
C LEU A 240 11.40 6.40 -22.57
N SER A 241 10.11 6.74 -22.47
CA SER A 241 9.36 7.43 -23.52
C SER A 241 9.21 8.95 -23.27
N GLU A 242 9.66 9.42 -22.11
CA GLU A 242 9.82 10.84 -21.77
C GLU A 242 11.04 10.99 -20.85
N SER A 243 11.97 11.88 -21.22
CA SER A 243 13.21 12.11 -20.46
C SER A 243 12.94 12.79 -19.11
N PRO A 244 13.68 12.45 -18.03
CA PRO A 244 13.72 13.25 -16.81
C PRO A 244 14.31 14.64 -17.06
N ALA A 245 14.13 15.56 -16.12
CA ALA A 245 14.77 16.88 -16.13
C ALA A 245 16.27 16.80 -15.85
N SER A 246 16.72 15.88 -15.00
CA SER A 246 18.14 15.58 -14.83
C SER A 246 18.43 14.16 -14.34
N ILE A 247 19.57 13.62 -14.75
CA ILE A 247 20.12 12.32 -14.34
C ILE A 247 21.40 12.57 -13.55
N ARG A 248 21.54 11.94 -12.38
CA ARG A 248 22.69 12.13 -11.50
C ARG A 248 23.40 10.81 -11.25
N ASN A 249 24.71 10.77 -11.46
CA ASN A 249 25.62 9.72 -10.98
C ASN A 249 25.15 8.25 -11.09
N PRO A 250 24.61 7.75 -12.23
CA PRO A 250 24.28 6.32 -12.35
C PRO A 250 25.57 5.48 -12.33
N LEU A 251 25.60 4.40 -11.56
CA LEU A 251 26.81 3.57 -11.39
C LEU A 251 27.05 2.63 -12.57
N SER A 252 26.01 1.95 -13.03
CA SER A 252 26.12 0.97 -14.11
C SER A 252 24.78 0.73 -14.82
N GLY A 253 24.84 0.00 -15.94
CA GLY A 253 23.70 -0.28 -16.80
C GLY A 253 23.47 0.81 -17.83
N THR A 254 22.30 0.81 -18.47
CA THR A 254 21.95 1.70 -19.58
C THR A 254 20.64 2.45 -19.33
N ILE A 255 20.65 3.77 -19.53
CA ILE A 255 19.46 4.61 -19.55
C ILE A 255 19.26 5.13 -20.99
N THR A 256 18.23 4.63 -21.66
CA THR A 256 17.84 5.07 -23.00
C THR A 256 16.72 6.09 -22.91
N ILE A 257 16.95 7.30 -23.44
CA ILE A 257 16.04 8.45 -23.36
C ILE A 257 15.67 8.99 -24.75
N PRO A 258 14.48 9.59 -24.93
CA PRO A 258 14.06 10.11 -26.24
C PRO A 258 14.69 11.45 -26.62
N ALA A 259 15.19 12.22 -25.66
CA ALA A 259 15.80 13.53 -25.88
C ALA A 259 16.88 13.82 -24.83
N GLU A 260 17.84 14.69 -25.17
CA GLU A 260 18.89 15.13 -24.25
C GLU A 260 18.30 15.72 -22.95
N THR A 261 19.02 15.50 -21.84
CA THR A 261 18.68 15.99 -20.50
C THR A 261 19.95 16.42 -19.78
N GLU A 262 19.83 17.13 -18.65
CA GLU A 262 20.98 17.45 -17.81
C GLU A 262 21.56 16.17 -17.21
N VAL A 263 22.89 16.02 -17.30
CA VAL A 263 23.61 14.88 -16.74
C VAL A 263 24.68 15.39 -15.77
N ILE A 264 24.56 14.97 -14.51
CA ILE A 264 25.47 15.32 -13.43
C ILE A 264 26.35 14.11 -13.12
N ARG A 265 27.67 14.26 -13.30
CA ARG A 265 28.68 13.25 -12.93
C ARG A 265 29.79 13.89 -12.11
N ASP A 266 29.60 13.95 -10.81
CA ASP A 266 30.51 14.60 -9.86
C ASP A 266 31.19 13.61 -8.89
N ILE A 267 31.02 12.29 -9.11
CA ILE A 267 31.68 11.22 -8.35
C ILE A 267 32.49 10.27 -9.25
N PRO A 268 33.58 9.67 -8.75
CA PRO A 268 34.23 8.53 -9.41
C PRO A 268 33.31 7.30 -9.49
N GLY A 269 33.40 6.54 -10.58
CA GLY A 269 32.67 5.28 -10.76
C GLY A 269 31.18 5.42 -11.11
N ALA A 270 30.72 6.64 -11.42
CA ALA A 270 29.44 6.85 -12.10
C ALA A 270 29.61 6.50 -13.59
N ASP A 271 29.61 5.20 -13.90
CA ASP A 271 29.94 4.66 -15.23
C ASP A 271 28.70 4.24 -16.05
N GLY A 272 27.48 4.40 -15.50
CA GLY A 272 26.24 4.03 -16.19
C GLY A 272 26.08 4.79 -17.51
N GLU A 273 25.68 4.10 -18.57
CA GLU A 273 25.57 4.66 -19.92
C GLU A 273 24.25 5.42 -20.10
N ILE A 274 24.30 6.56 -20.79
CA ILE A 274 23.10 7.31 -21.20
C ILE A 274 23.09 7.37 -22.72
N ARG A 275 22.01 6.88 -23.33
CA ARG A 275 21.84 6.81 -24.79
C ARG A 275 20.61 7.60 -25.21
N VAL A 276 20.76 8.48 -26.17
CA VAL A 276 19.62 9.18 -26.78
C VAL A 276 19.13 8.34 -27.96
N GLN A 277 17.83 8.02 -28.01
CA GLN A 277 17.23 7.35 -29.16
C GLN A 277 17.35 8.26 -30.39
N ALA A 278 17.81 7.71 -31.52
CA ALA A 278 17.79 8.44 -32.77
C ALA A 278 16.34 8.77 -33.11
N ALA A 279 16.05 10.02 -33.49
CA ALA A 279 14.74 10.40 -34.00
C ALA A 279 14.46 9.58 -35.27
N GLU A 280 13.40 8.78 -35.27
CA GLU A 280 12.81 8.19 -36.49
C GLU A 280 11.99 9.25 -37.26
#